data_AF-A0A6N9A3D4-F1
#
_entry.id   AF-A0A6N9A3D4-F1
#
_cell.length_a   1.000
_cell.length_b   1.000
_cell.length_c   1.000
_cell.angle_alpha   90.00
_cell.angle_beta   90.00
_cell.angle_gamma   90.00
#
_symmetry.space_group_name_H-M   'P 1'
#
loop_
_entity.id
_entity.type
_entity.pdbx_description
1 polymer ?
#
loop_
_entity_poly.entity_id
_entity_poly.type
_entity_poly.pdbx_seq_one_letter_code
_entity_poly.pdbx_strand_id
1 'polypeptide(L)'
;MRGKTPNKILRAAAGVVVLLGVTPTPGRSQVLPGPGGPVEFIGLQRWEAQELFDAIRDLAPDLPFHACATVMRRNLGFADAAAMRWRIDQSDEWYTVVVGLEDSARVRYRPTGSETLDLPETWLELLAATGDDPYTLSVVARAFPASGYLSNPDGPRRVAEQMGADPESVERVWELVASADGEEDRRLSHEVLARDSSLSARVAATLVLGNFMDDDRSWHALVNSVIDPHPFRLVNNVARSMLEGMFAGMVEGLITWTGDPVDWSGARSPLAAIFGGTNLSAFNLILQVLVVTDIDPEFARQLVRESPDLLLAYAGAEHEPTRIPALNFLKAVSGEDFGTDVDAWRAWIGR
;
A
#
# COMPACT_ATOMS: atom_id res chain seq x y z
N MET A 1 16.01 78.57 18.83
CA MET A 1 14.54 78.66 18.64
C MET A 1 13.95 77.27 18.88
N ARG A 2 12.91 77.22 19.73
CA ARG A 2 12.21 76.01 20.20
C ARG A 2 11.22 75.51 19.15
N GLY A 3 11.04 74.19 19.02
CA GLY A 3 9.94 73.57 18.29
C GLY A 3 9.97 72.04 18.40
N LYS A 4 9.48 71.49 19.53
CA LYS A 4 8.25 70.68 19.65
C LYS A 4 8.22 69.40 18.80
N THR A 5 8.54 68.30 19.48
CA THR A 5 8.15 66.91 19.16
C THR A 5 6.65 66.70 19.31
N PRO A 6 6.01 65.86 18.47
CA PRO A 6 4.77 65.20 18.81
C PRO A 6 4.99 63.70 19.06
N ASN A 7 4.66 63.30 20.29
CA ASN A 7 4.43 61.92 20.71
C ASN A 7 3.31 61.28 19.86
N LYS A 8 3.57 60.13 19.26
CA LYS A 8 2.52 59.20 18.81
C LYS A 8 2.64 57.91 19.62
N ILE A 9 1.72 57.77 20.56
CA ILE A 9 1.43 56.55 21.31
C ILE A 9 0.71 55.61 20.33
N LEU A 10 1.38 54.57 19.86
CA LEU A 10 0.74 53.45 19.16
C LEU A 10 0.23 52.46 20.22
N ARG A 11 -1.09 52.39 20.36
CA ARG A 11 -1.79 51.33 21.08
C ARG A 11 -1.71 50.05 20.26
N ALA A 12 -0.97 49.05 20.75
CA ALA A 12 -1.02 47.70 20.23
C ALA A 12 -2.33 47.03 20.68
N ALA A 13 -3.23 46.78 19.73
CA ALA A 13 -4.37 45.89 19.94
C ALA A 13 -3.88 44.45 19.70
N ALA A 14 -3.75 43.69 20.79
CA ALA A 14 -3.51 42.26 20.71
C ALA A 14 -4.81 41.57 20.25
N GLY A 15 -4.89 41.26 18.95
CA GLY A 15 -5.93 40.39 18.41
C GLY A 15 -5.62 38.95 18.77
N VAL A 16 -6.43 38.38 19.67
CA VAL A 16 -6.45 36.94 19.90
C VAL A 16 -7.12 36.30 18.67
N VAL A 17 -6.31 35.70 17.79
CA VAL A 17 -6.81 34.81 16.75
C VAL A 17 -7.14 33.49 17.43
N VAL A 18 -8.43 33.28 17.73
CA VAL A 18 -8.93 31.95 18.08
C VAL A 18 -8.97 31.14 16.79
N LEU A 19 -7.91 30.38 16.54
CA LEU A 19 -7.94 29.26 15.61
C LEU A 19 -8.88 28.21 16.23
N LEU A 20 -10.16 28.28 15.86
CA LEU A 20 -11.06 27.15 16.03
C LEU A 20 -10.51 26.05 15.12
N GLY A 21 -9.73 25.14 15.71
CA GLY A 21 -9.35 23.90 15.08
C GLY A 21 -10.61 23.10 14.83
N VAL A 22 -11.23 23.29 13.66
CA VAL A 22 -12.14 22.31 13.09
C VAL A 22 -11.26 21.11 12.81
N THR A 23 -11.25 20.14 13.71
CA THR A 23 -10.69 18.83 13.39
C THR A 23 -11.63 18.24 12.35
N PRO A 24 -11.23 18.11 11.07
CA PRO A 24 -12.09 17.49 10.08
C PRO A 24 -12.44 16.09 10.58
N THR A 25 -13.73 15.84 10.77
CA THR A 25 -14.19 14.47 11.04
C THR A 25 -13.99 13.74 9.72
N PRO A 26 -13.31 12.58 9.68
CA PRO A 26 -13.20 11.79 8.46
C PRO A 26 -14.60 11.60 7.87
N GLY A 27 -14.80 12.03 6.62
CA GLY A 27 -16.08 11.88 5.96
C GLY A 27 -16.49 10.41 5.91
N ARG A 28 -17.77 10.12 6.14
CA ARG A 28 -18.34 8.81 5.79
C ARG A 28 -18.08 8.56 4.31
N SER A 29 -17.95 7.29 3.93
CA SER A 29 -17.92 6.91 2.52
C SER A 29 -19.11 7.52 1.77
N GLN A 30 -18.88 7.94 0.53
CA GLN A 30 -19.90 8.54 -0.31
C GLN A 30 -19.92 7.81 -1.66
N VAL A 31 -21.08 7.27 -2.05
CA VAL A 31 -21.26 6.54 -3.30
C VAL A 31 -22.03 7.38 -4.31
N LEU A 32 -21.47 7.53 -5.50
CA LEU A 32 -22.06 8.25 -6.63
C LEU A 32 -22.28 7.30 -7.82
N PRO A 33 -23.27 7.56 -8.69
CA PRO A 33 -23.35 6.91 -9.99
C PRO A 33 -22.19 7.39 -10.89
N GLY A 34 -21.48 6.46 -11.54
CA GLY A 34 -20.35 6.77 -12.41
C GLY A 34 -20.37 6.06 -13.76
N PRO A 35 -19.39 6.37 -14.63
CA PRO A 35 -19.28 5.78 -15.96
C PRO A 35 -18.88 4.30 -15.86
N GLY A 36 -19.89 3.42 -16.00
CA GLY A 36 -19.71 1.97 -15.95
C GLY A 36 -20.00 1.33 -14.59
N GLY A 37 -20.62 2.06 -13.67
CA GLY A 37 -21.10 1.56 -12.38
C GLY A 37 -20.90 2.56 -11.23
N PRO A 38 -21.19 2.17 -9.98
CA PRO A 38 -21.02 3.01 -8.81
C PRO A 38 -19.54 3.37 -8.54
N VAL A 39 -19.34 4.57 -8.00
CA VAL A 39 -18.05 5.10 -7.58
C VAL A 39 -18.15 5.52 -6.12
N GLU A 40 -17.37 4.88 -5.26
CA GLU A 40 -17.28 5.20 -3.84
C GLU A 40 -16.03 6.02 -3.55
N PHE A 41 -16.17 7.06 -2.73
CA PHE A 41 -15.06 7.88 -2.23
C PHE A 41 -14.81 7.65 -0.74
N ILE A 42 -13.55 7.44 -0.36
CA ILE A 42 -13.10 7.16 1.00
C ILE A 42 -11.99 8.14 1.41
N GLY A 43 -12.07 8.66 2.63
CA GLY A 43 -10.99 9.44 3.24
C GLY A 43 -10.97 10.93 2.88
N LEU A 44 -12.02 11.45 2.26
CA LEU A 44 -12.12 12.88 1.93
C LEU A 44 -12.22 13.75 3.18
N GLN A 45 -11.52 14.89 3.20
CA GLN A 45 -11.53 15.84 4.31
C GLN A 45 -12.04 17.22 3.90
N ARG A 46 -11.55 17.75 2.77
CA ARG A 46 -11.94 19.07 2.26
C ARG A 46 -12.86 19.00 1.05
N TRP A 47 -12.82 17.89 0.33
CA TRP A 47 -13.62 17.67 -0.87
C TRP A 47 -14.94 16.97 -0.52
N GLU A 48 -16.04 17.42 -1.12
CA GLU A 48 -17.22 16.57 -1.27
C GLU A 48 -17.03 15.60 -2.44
N ALA A 49 -17.67 14.43 -2.38
CA ALA A 49 -17.48 13.41 -3.41
C ALA A 49 -17.90 13.88 -4.80
N GLN A 50 -19.01 14.62 -4.90
CA GLN A 50 -19.52 15.13 -6.17
C GLN A 50 -18.56 16.18 -6.76
N GLU A 51 -18.05 17.10 -5.93
CA GLU A 51 -17.09 18.13 -6.36
C GLU A 51 -15.80 17.49 -6.88
N LEU A 52 -15.28 16.49 -6.18
CA LEU A 52 -14.09 15.76 -6.61
C LEU A 52 -14.34 14.97 -7.91
N PHE A 53 -15.48 14.30 -8.02
CA PHE A 53 -15.87 13.56 -9.21
C PHE A 53 -15.92 14.47 -10.45
N ASP A 54 -16.57 15.63 -10.33
CA ASP A 54 -16.68 16.60 -11.41
C ASP A 54 -15.31 17.19 -11.77
N ALA A 55 -14.50 17.55 -10.77
CA ALA A 55 -13.15 18.06 -10.99
C ALA A 55 -12.24 17.06 -11.73
N ILE A 56 -12.33 15.76 -11.40
CA ILE A 56 -11.60 14.70 -12.11
C ILE A 56 -12.02 14.64 -13.58
N ARG A 57 -13.33 14.69 -13.85
CA ARG A 57 -13.87 14.61 -15.21
C ARG A 57 -13.51 15.83 -16.05
N ASP A 58 -13.48 17.02 -15.46
CA ASP A 58 -13.09 18.24 -16.15
C ASP A 58 -11.59 18.25 -16.51
N LEU A 59 -10.74 17.74 -15.60
CA LEU A 59 -9.29 17.70 -15.81
C LEU A 59 -8.82 16.57 -16.74
N ALA A 60 -9.56 15.46 -16.80
CA ALA A 60 -9.17 14.28 -17.56
C ALA A 60 -10.40 13.55 -18.16
N PRO A 61 -11.14 14.18 -19.10
CA PRO A 61 -12.40 13.65 -19.62
C PRO A 61 -12.26 12.32 -20.38
N ASP A 62 -11.11 12.10 -21.01
CA ASP A 62 -10.83 10.89 -21.80
C ASP A 62 -10.21 9.76 -20.98
N LEU A 63 -9.88 10.02 -19.71
CA LEU A 63 -9.27 9.02 -18.84
C LEU A 63 -10.35 8.13 -18.22
N PRO A 64 -10.23 6.79 -18.30
CA PRO A 64 -11.10 5.90 -17.54
C PRO A 64 -11.07 6.27 -16.06
N PHE A 65 -12.25 6.35 -15.42
CA PHE A 65 -12.35 6.90 -14.06
C PHE A 65 -11.50 6.15 -13.03
N HIS A 66 -11.30 4.83 -13.21
CA HIS A 66 -10.42 4.03 -12.35
C HIS A 66 -8.93 4.41 -12.40
N ALA A 67 -8.51 5.29 -13.32
CA ALA A 67 -7.15 5.84 -13.38
C ALA A 67 -7.06 7.25 -12.76
N CYS A 68 -8.10 7.73 -12.08
CA CYS A 68 -8.17 9.09 -11.53
C CYS A 68 -7.14 9.40 -10.43
N ALA A 69 -6.57 8.39 -9.77
CA ALA A 69 -5.59 8.59 -8.70
C ALA A 69 -4.38 9.43 -9.12
N THR A 70 -3.96 9.34 -10.40
CA THR A 70 -2.88 10.18 -10.94
C THR A 70 -3.30 11.63 -11.06
N VAL A 71 -4.53 11.92 -11.50
CA VAL A 71 -5.10 13.27 -11.58
C VAL A 71 -5.21 13.87 -10.19
N MET A 72 -5.71 13.09 -9.22
CA MET A 72 -5.83 13.53 -7.83
C MET A 72 -4.49 14.00 -7.25
N ARG A 73 -3.42 13.20 -7.42
CA ARG A 73 -2.08 13.55 -6.92
C ARG A 73 -1.46 14.73 -7.65
N ARG A 74 -1.56 14.77 -8.99
CA ARG A 74 -0.84 15.76 -9.81
C ARG A 74 -1.55 17.10 -9.90
N ASN A 75 -2.88 17.11 -9.86
CA ASN A 75 -3.68 18.28 -10.20
C ASN A 75 -4.57 18.77 -9.06
N LEU A 76 -5.01 17.89 -8.16
CA LEU A 76 -5.97 18.22 -7.09
C LEU A 76 -5.33 18.30 -5.70
N GLY A 77 -4.01 18.14 -5.61
CA GLY A 77 -3.23 18.34 -4.39
C GLY A 77 -3.39 17.25 -3.33
N PHE A 78 -3.84 16.05 -3.71
CA PHE A 78 -3.83 14.90 -2.81
C PHE A 78 -2.39 14.44 -2.57
N ALA A 79 -2.04 14.21 -1.31
CA ALA A 79 -0.73 13.69 -0.91
C ALA A 79 -0.52 12.26 -1.41
N ASP A 80 -1.55 11.42 -1.32
CA ASP A 80 -1.63 10.15 -2.04
C ASP A 80 -3.07 9.85 -2.43
N ALA A 81 -3.25 8.96 -3.40
CA ALA A 81 -4.56 8.53 -3.84
C ALA A 81 -4.50 7.10 -4.41
N ALA A 82 -5.58 6.36 -4.30
CA ALA A 82 -5.74 5.09 -4.97
C ALA A 82 -7.10 5.00 -5.63
N ALA A 83 -7.16 4.31 -6.76
CA ALA A 83 -8.40 3.98 -7.43
C ALA A 83 -8.34 2.50 -7.79
N MET A 84 -9.32 1.75 -7.32
CA MET A 84 -9.42 0.31 -7.51
C MET A 84 -10.78 0.00 -8.12
N ARG A 85 -10.83 -1.06 -8.94
CA ARG A 85 -12.03 -1.41 -9.70
C ARG A 85 -12.29 -2.90 -9.57
N TRP A 86 -13.52 -3.26 -9.27
CA TRP A 86 -13.98 -4.64 -9.18
C TRP A 86 -15.17 -4.84 -10.11
N ARG A 87 -15.23 -6.00 -10.75
CA ARG A 87 -16.40 -6.36 -11.54
C ARG A 87 -17.53 -6.69 -10.58
N ILE A 88 -18.73 -6.16 -10.83
CA ILE A 88 -19.91 -6.57 -10.06
C ILE A 88 -20.31 -7.96 -10.57
N ASP A 89 -20.50 -8.90 -9.65
CA ASP A 89 -20.75 -10.30 -10.00
C ASP A 89 -21.86 -10.44 -11.04
N GLN A 90 -21.56 -11.20 -12.10
CA GLN A 90 -22.47 -11.49 -13.21
C GLN A 90 -22.95 -10.23 -13.99
N SER A 91 -22.31 -9.08 -13.81
CA SER A 91 -22.59 -7.83 -14.50
C SER A 91 -21.43 -7.41 -15.40
N ASP A 92 -21.72 -6.60 -16.41
CA ASP A 92 -20.71 -5.85 -17.17
C ASP A 92 -20.34 -4.52 -16.49
N GLU A 93 -21.04 -4.18 -15.41
CA GLU A 93 -20.74 -3.05 -14.55
C GLU A 93 -19.58 -3.34 -13.60
N TRP A 94 -18.99 -2.24 -13.14
CA TRP A 94 -17.85 -2.25 -12.26
C TRP A 94 -18.06 -1.30 -11.10
N TYR A 95 -17.69 -1.74 -9.91
CA TYR A 95 -17.61 -0.91 -8.72
C TYR A 95 -16.22 -0.27 -8.67
N THR A 96 -16.15 1.06 -8.57
CA THR A 96 -14.88 1.78 -8.42
C THR A 96 -14.78 2.36 -7.02
N VAL A 97 -13.68 2.11 -6.32
CA VAL A 97 -13.39 2.76 -5.03
C VAL A 97 -12.22 3.70 -5.23
N VAL A 98 -12.42 4.95 -4.83
CA VAL A 98 -11.43 6.01 -4.86
C VAL A 98 -11.10 6.39 -3.42
N VAL A 99 -9.83 6.29 -3.06
CA VAL A 99 -9.32 6.63 -1.74
C VAL A 99 -8.40 7.81 -1.88
N GLY A 100 -8.62 8.84 -1.07
CA GLY A 100 -7.81 10.05 -1.08
C GLY A 100 -7.19 10.33 0.29
N LEU A 101 -5.93 10.75 0.30
CA LEU A 101 -5.29 11.36 1.46
C LEU A 101 -4.80 12.76 1.07
N GLU A 102 -5.32 13.78 1.76
CA GLU A 102 -5.03 15.17 1.43
C GLU A 102 -3.83 15.74 2.22
N ASP A 103 -3.61 15.25 3.44
CA ASP A 103 -2.55 15.76 4.31
C ASP A 103 -1.18 15.12 4.00
N SER A 104 -0.30 15.91 3.39
CA SER A 104 1.06 15.49 3.04
C SER A 104 1.95 15.16 4.24
N ALA A 105 1.66 15.68 5.44
CA ALA A 105 2.44 15.36 6.63
C ALA A 105 2.28 13.89 7.07
N ARG A 106 1.21 13.23 6.62
CA ARG A 106 0.93 11.82 6.92
C ARG A 106 1.62 10.84 5.97
N VAL A 107 1.97 11.28 4.75
CA VAL A 107 2.65 10.43 3.76
C VAL A 107 4.15 10.39 4.06
N ARG A 108 4.67 9.19 4.33
CA ARG A 108 6.03 8.93 4.77
C ARG A 108 6.63 7.78 3.96
N TYR A 109 7.24 8.10 2.83
CA TYR A 109 8.03 7.13 2.07
C TYR A 109 9.34 6.80 2.79
N ARG A 110 9.87 5.60 2.55
CA ARG A 110 11.20 5.24 3.05
C ARG A 110 12.30 6.09 2.36
N PRO A 111 13.46 6.30 2.98
CA PRO A 111 14.59 6.90 2.29
C PRO A 111 15.08 6.01 1.15
N THR A 112 15.53 6.62 0.05
CA THR A 112 16.27 5.89 -1.00
C THR A 112 17.72 5.75 -0.57
N GLY A 113 18.27 4.55 -0.80
CA GLY A 113 19.70 4.31 -0.68
C GLY A 113 20.54 5.24 -1.56
N SER A 114 21.81 5.40 -1.22
CA SER A 114 22.74 6.28 -1.95
C SER A 114 23.97 5.56 -2.49
N GLU A 115 24.10 4.26 -2.20
CA GLU A 115 25.23 3.44 -2.60
C GLU A 115 24.93 2.70 -3.91
N THR A 116 25.95 2.11 -4.50
CA THR A 116 25.83 1.13 -5.59
C THR A 116 26.62 -0.07 -5.13
N LEU A 117 25.91 -1.14 -4.81
CA LEU A 117 26.50 -2.38 -4.31
C LEU A 117 26.86 -3.28 -5.48
N ASP A 118 27.94 -4.05 -5.31
CA ASP A 118 28.32 -5.09 -6.26
C ASP A 118 27.32 -6.24 -6.14
N LEU A 119 26.83 -6.71 -7.28
CA LEU A 119 25.87 -7.81 -7.36
C LEU A 119 26.55 -9.06 -7.96
N PRO A 120 26.19 -10.27 -7.49
CA PRO A 120 26.67 -11.51 -8.08
C PRO A 120 26.14 -11.68 -9.52
N GLU A 121 26.83 -12.49 -10.32
CA GLU A 121 26.52 -12.70 -11.74
C GLU A 121 25.08 -13.20 -11.95
N THR A 122 24.58 -14.07 -11.08
CA THR A 122 23.19 -14.56 -11.11
C THR A 122 22.16 -13.44 -10.98
N TRP A 123 22.43 -12.43 -10.15
CA TRP A 123 21.56 -11.26 -10.02
C TRP A 123 21.68 -10.33 -11.22
N LEU A 124 22.87 -10.19 -11.80
CA LEU A 124 23.04 -9.43 -13.05
C LEU A 124 22.27 -10.10 -14.20
N GLU A 125 22.25 -11.42 -14.27
CA GLU A 125 21.41 -12.17 -15.21
C GLU A 125 19.92 -11.98 -14.95
N LEU A 126 19.49 -11.98 -13.68
CA LEU A 126 18.11 -11.66 -13.29
C LEU A 126 17.72 -10.25 -13.74
N LEU A 127 18.59 -9.27 -13.52
CA LEU A 127 18.37 -7.89 -13.98
C LEU A 127 18.27 -7.80 -15.50
N ALA A 128 19.12 -8.54 -16.23
CA ALA A 128 19.06 -8.58 -17.69
C ALA A 128 17.80 -9.29 -18.20
N ALA A 129 17.35 -10.35 -17.53
CA ALA A 129 16.15 -11.12 -17.91
C ALA A 129 14.86 -10.35 -17.62
N THR A 130 14.85 -9.55 -16.56
CA THR A 130 13.69 -8.75 -16.17
C THR A 130 13.52 -7.50 -17.05
N GLY A 131 14.61 -7.00 -17.65
CA GLY A 131 14.60 -5.96 -18.67
C GLY A 131 13.72 -4.75 -18.32
N ASP A 132 13.11 -4.15 -19.35
CA ASP A 132 12.08 -3.12 -19.22
C ASP A 132 10.66 -3.70 -19.26
N ASP A 133 10.45 -4.95 -18.80
CA ASP A 133 9.12 -5.57 -18.73
C ASP A 133 8.58 -5.69 -17.29
N PRO A 134 8.00 -4.59 -16.74
CA PRO A 134 7.29 -4.58 -15.46
C PRO A 134 6.18 -5.62 -15.34
N TYR A 135 5.60 -6.07 -16.46
CA TYR A 135 4.49 -6.99 -16.42
C TYR A 135 4.95 -8.39 -16.04
N THR A 136 5.97 -8.92 -16.72
CA THR A 136 6.59 -10.21 -16.36
C THR A 136 7.07 -10.23 -14.91
N LEU A 137 7.71 -9.14 -14.45
CA LEU A 137 8.10 -8.95 -13.05
C LEU A 137 6.92 -9.11 -12.08
N SER A 138 5.80 -8.47 -12.39
CA SER A 138 4.60 -8.52 -11.54
C SER A 138 3.95 -9.90 -11.51
N VAL A 139 4.02 -10.64 -12.63
CA VAL A 139 3.50 -12.00 -12.76
C VAL A 139 4.35 -12.97 -11.94
N VAL A 140 5.68 -12.91 -12.06
CA VAL A 140 6.59 -13.73 -11.24
C VAL A 140 6.38 -13.40 -9.77
N ALA A 141 6.45 -12.13 -9.38
CA ALA A 141 6.27 -11.75 -7.97
C ALA A 141 4.95 -12.25 -7.37
N ARG A 142 3.84 -12.21 -8.13
CA ARG A 142 2.54 -12.67 -7.64
C ARG A 142 2.45 -14.18 -7.49
N ALA A 143 3.04 -14.94 -8.40
CA ALA A 143 2.85 -16.39 -8.42
C ALA A 143 3.95 -17.16 -7.70
N PHE A 144 5.16 -16.59 -7.61
CA PHE A 144 6.34 -17.21 -7.02
C PHE A 144 6.10 -17.75 -5.60
N PRO A 145 5.45 -17.00 -4.70
CA PRO A 145 5.33 -17.45 -3.31
C PRO A 145 4.21 -18.46 -3.07
N ALA A 146 3.20 -18.52 -3.95
CA ALA A 146 2.00 -19.35 -3.82
C ALA A 146 2.24 -20.86 -4.05
N SER A 147 3.47 -21.34 -3.86
CA SER A 147 4.00 -22.38 -4.72
C SER A 147 4.02 -23.78 -4.10
N GLY A 148 2.83 -24.38 -4.11
CA GLY A 148 2.70 -25.74 -4.66
C GLY A 148 3.25 -25.88 -6.11
N TYR A 149 3.62 -24.76 -6.75
CA TYR A 149 4.26 -24.64 -8.06
C TYR A 149 5.78 -24.82 -8.09
N LEU A 150 6.53 -24.65 -7.00
CA LEU A 150 7.96 -25.02 -6.99
C LEU A 150 8.10 -26.55 -7.11
N SER A 151 7.08 -27.26 -6.63
CA SER A 151 6.91 -28.70 -6.79
C SER A 151 6.33 -29.10 -8.16
N ASN A 152 5.87 -28.15 -8.98
CA ASN A 152 5.28 -28.41 -10.30
C ASN A 152 6.09 -27.72 -11.40
N PRO A 153 6.88 -28.46 -12.20
CA PRO A 153 7.74 -27.88 -13.23
C PRO A 153 6.98 -27.08 -14.30
N ASP A 154 5.68 -27.32 -14.51
CA ASP A 154 4.85 -26.56 -15.47
C ASP A 154 4.23 -25.27 -14.88
N GLY A 155 4.52 -24.97 -13.61
CA GLY A 155 3.91 -23.85 -12.88
C GLY A 155 4.10 -22.48 -13.50
N PRO A 156 5.34 -22.05 -13.77
CA PRO A 156 5.61 -20.74 -14.37
C PRO A 156 4.91 -20.56 -15.72
N ARG A 157 4.90 -21.61 -16.55
CA ARG A 157 4.25 -21.61 -17.86
C ARG A 157 2.74 -21.37 -17.76
N ARG A 158 2.07 -22.12 -16.89
CA ARG A 158 0.60 -22.02 -16.71
C ARG A 158 0.20 -20.66 -16.16
N VAL A 159 0.99 -20.12 -15.23
CA VAL A 159 0.79 -18.76 -14.70
C VAL A 159 0.93 -17.74 -15.82
N ALA A 160 1.98 -17.86 -16.65
CA ALA A 160 2.19 -16.95 -17.77
C ALA A 160 1.02 -16.99 -18.75
N GLU A 161 0.55 -18.19 -19.13
CA GLU A 161 -0.62 -18.36 -20.01
C GLU A 161 -1.91 -17.77 -19.43
N GLN A 162 -2.17 -17.98 -18.13
CA GLN A 162 -3.35 -17.45 -17.46
C GLN A 162 -3.35 -15.93 -17.37
N MET A 163 -2.16 -15.35 -17.18
CA MET A 163 -1.99 -13.90 -17.08
C MET A 163 -1.84 -13.25 -18.46
N GLY A 164 -1.50 -14.01 -19.50
CA GLY A 164 -1.17 -13.47 -20.82
C GLY A 164 0.23 -12.84 -20.90
N ALA A 165 1.16 -13.33 -20.07
CA ALA A 165 2.58 -13.00 -20.14
C ALA A 165 3.31 -13.96 -21.09
N ASP A 166 4.52 -13.57 -21.52
CA ASP A 166 5.38 -14.44 -22.31
C ASP A 166 5.90 -15.61 -21.45
N PRO A 167 5.57 -16.88 -21.77
CA PRO A 167 5.96 -18.00 -20.92
C PRO A 167 7.47 -18.20 -20.79
N GLU A 168 8.24 -17.96 -21.86
CA GLU A 168 9.69 -18.13 -21.84
C GLU A 168 10.36 -17.09 -20.92
N SER A 169 9.90 -15.83 -20.97
CA SER A 169 10.37 -14.77 -20.08
C SER A 169 10.03 -15.05 -18.62
N VAL A 170 8.80 -15.50 -18.34
CA VAL A 170 8.36 -15.88 -16.97
C VAL A 170 9.17 -17.07 -16.45
N GLU A 171 9.33 -18.14 -17.22
CA GLU A 171 10.13 -19.32 -16.86
C GLU A 171 11.58 -18.91 -16.53
N ARG A 172 12.22 -18.12 -17.40
CA ARG A 172 13.59 -17.65 -17.19
C ARG A 172 13.76 -16.82 -15.92
N VAL A 173 12.90 -15.82 -15.71
CA VAL A 173 12.97 -14.98 -14.49
C VAL A 173 12.73 -15.82 -13.26
N TRP A 174 11.78 -16.76 -13.32
CA TRP A 174 11.47 -17.67 -12.22
C TRP A 174 12.66 -18.55 -11.83
N GLU A 175 13.33 -19.18 -12.80
CA GLU A 175 14.52 -20.01 -12.57
C GLU A 175 15.65 -19.22 -11.91
N LEU A 176 15.89 -17.99 -12.38
CA LEU A 176 16.91 -17.11 -11.81
C LEU A 176 16.60 -16.73 -10.36
N VAL A 177 15.35 -16.36 -10.06
CA VAL A 177 14.92 -16.09 -8.67
C VAL A 177 15.01 -17.34 -7.81
N ALA A 178 14.55 -18.50 -8.30
CA ALA A 178 14.61 -19.77 -7.56
C ALA A 178 16.05 -20.22 -7.27
N SER A 179 17.02 -19.84 -8.12
CA SER A 179 18.43 -20.15 -7.90
C SER A 179 19.12 -19.27 -6.84
N ALA A 180 18.50 -18.16 -6.44
CA ALA A 180 18.99 -17.24 -5.43
C ALA A 180 18.35 -17.55 -4.05
N ASP A 181 18.61 -18.74 -3.54
CA ASP A 181 17.99 -19.30 -2.32
C ASP A 181 18.96 -19.42 -1.13
N GLY A 182 20.16 -18.85 -1.25
CA GLY A 182 21.20 -18.92 -0.22
C GLY A 182 21.09 -17.84 0.87
N GLU A 183 21.69 -18.10 2.03
CA GLU A 183 21.81 -17.10 3.11
C GLU A 183 22.54 -15.83 2.66
N GLU A 184 23.48 -15.95 1.72
CA GLU A 184 24.17 -14.79 1.13
C GLU A 184 23.20 -13.91 0.31
N ASP A 185 22.33 -14.52 -0.49
CA ASP A 185 21.29 -13.82 -1.26
C ASP A 185 20.27 -13.14 -0.34
N ARG A 186 19.89 -13.79 0.77
CA ARG A 186 19.01 -13.19 1.78
C ARG A 186 19.63 -11.94 2.38
N ARG A 187 20.88 -12.04 2.86
CA ARG A 187 21.63 -10.91 3.43
C ARG A 187 21.79 -9.78 2.41
N LEU A 188 22.20 -10.11 1.18
CA LEU A 188 22.38 -9.14 0.11
C LEU A 188 21.06 -8.45 -0.26
N SER A 189 19.93 -9.18 -0.28
CA SER A 189 18.60 -8.60 -0.51
C SER A 189 18.27 -7.51 0.51
N HIS A 190 18.52 -7.77 1.79
CA HIS A 190 18.34 -6.76 2.82
C HIS A 190 19.27 -5.55 2.64
N GLU A 191 20.54 -5.78 2.32
CA GLU A 191 21.52 -4.72 2.10
C GLU A 191 21.15 -3.83 0.90
N VAL A 192 20.77 -4.45 -0.22
CA VAL A 192 20.36 -3.75 -1.44
C VAL A 192 19.10 -2.92 -1.21
N LEU A 193 18.07 -3.48 -0.56
CA LEU A 193 16.86 -2.74 -0.24
C LEU A 193 17.08 -1.56 0.72
N ALA A 194 18.07 -1.66 1.60
CA ALA A 194 18.38 -0.62 2.58
C ALA A 194 19.30 0.49 2.04
N ARG A 195 20.28 0.15 1.18
CA ARG A 195 21.42 1.03 0.87
C ARG A 195 21.59 1.35 -0.61
N ASP A 196 21.10 0.51 -1.50
CA ASP A 196 21.35 0.67 -2.93
C ASP A 196 20.44 1.73 -3.56
N SER A 197 21.03 2.55 -4.42
CA SER A 197 20.38 3.62 -5.17
C SER A 197 19.74 3.14 -6.48
N SER A 198 20.19 2.01 -7.03
CA SER A 198 19.68 1.40 -8.25
C SER A 198 18.27 0.84 -8.07
N LEU A 199 17.33 1.37 -8.85
CA LEU A 199 15.95 0.87 -8.88
C LEU A 199 15.92 -0.61 -9.22
N SER A 200 16.62 -1.02 -10.28
CA SER A 200 16.58 -2.38 -10.78
C SER A 200 17.17 -3.36 -9.75
N ALA A 201 18.28 -2.99 -9.09
CA ALA A 201 18.84 -3.81 -8.02
C ALA A 201 17.83 -4.02 -6.88
N ARG A 202 17.13 -2.96 -6.45
CA ARG A 202 16.07 -3.07 -5.42
C ARG A 202 14.89 -3.92 -5.87
N VAL A 203 14.54 -3.91 -7.16
CA VAL A 203 13.52 -4.80 -7.73
C VAL A 203 13.95 -6.26 -7.66
N ALA A 204 15.17 -6.58 -8.12
CA ALA A 204 15.73 -7.93 -8.02
C ALA A 204 15.80 -8.41 -6.57
N ALA A 205 16.29 -7.57 -5.65
CA ALA A 205 16.31 -7.87 -4.22
C ALA A 205 14.91 -8.15 -3.66
N THR A 206 13.88 -7.42 -4.10
CA THR A 206 12.49 -7.66 -3.67
C THR A 206 11.99 -9.02 -4.16
N LEU A 207 12.36 -9.43 -5.38
CA LEU A 207 12.00 -10.75 -5.91
C LEU A 207 12.69 -11.89 -5.15
N VAL A 208 14.01 -11.78 -5.00
CA VAL A 208 14.84 -12.78 -4.32
C VAL A 208 14.41 -12.95 -2.86
N LEU A 209 13.99 -11.86 -2.20
CA LEU A 209 13.48 -11.91 -0.83
C LEU A 209 12.26 -12.84 -0.66
N GLY A 210 11.52 -13.11 -1.73
CA GLY A 210 10.41 -14.07 -1.74
C GLY A 210 10.82 -15.51 -1.42
N ASN A 211 12.11 -15.86 -1.51
CA ASN A 211 12.62 -17.18 -1.10
C ASN A 211 12.74 -17.36 0.43
N PHE A 212 12.65 -16.27 1.20
CA PHE A 212 13.05 -16.25 2.61
C PHE A 212 11.90 -15.82 3.53
N MET A 213 10.67 -16.19 3.20
CA MET A 213 9.47 -15.77 3.92
C MET A 213 9.25 -16.47 5.27
N ASP A 214 10.14 -17.38 5.65
CA ASP A 214 10.27 -17.95 6.98
C ASP A 214 11.01 -17.02 7.97
N ASP A 215 11.65 -15.96 7.49
CA ASP A 215 12.30 -14.93 8.30
C ASP A 215 11.43 -13.66 8.43
N ASP A 216 11.15 -13.23 9.65
CA ASP A 216 10.41 -12.00 9.96
C ASP A 216 11.00 -10.77 9.26
N ARG A 217 12.33 -10.72 9.12
CA ARG A 217 13.00 -9.59 8.45
C ARG A 217 12.62 -9.50 6.98
N SER A 218 12.33 -10.62 6.32
CA SER A 218 11.88 -10.65 4.92
C SER A 218 10.49 -10.02 4.79
N TRP A 219 9.56 -10.39 5.68
CA TRP A 219 8.26 -9.73 5.77
C TRP A 219 8.40 -8.22 6.00
N HIS A 220 9.25 -7.81 6.95
CA HIS A 220 9.50 -6.41 7.25
C HIS A 220 10.05 -5.65 6.05
N ALA A 221 11.00 -6.24 5.33
CA ALA A 221 11.61 -5.62 4.16
C ALA A 221 10.66 -5.53 2.97
N LEU A 222 9.75 -6.51 2.76
CA LEU A 222 8.67 -6.39 1.78
C LEU A 222 7.70 -5.25 2.13
N VAL A 223 7.23 -5.19 3.38
CA VAL A 223 6.34 -4.11 3.83
C VAL A 223 7.02 -2.74 3.74
N ASN A 224 8.32 -2.65 4.07
CA ASN A 224 9.08 -1.42 3.86
C ASN A 224 9.20 -1.07 2.36
N SER A 225 9.34 -2.06 1.48
CA SER A 225 9.43 -1.85 0.02
C SER A 225 8.11 -1.40 -0.61
N VAL A 226 6.97 -1.71 0.03
CA VAL A 226 5.64 -1.16 -0.30
C VAL A 226 5.57 0.37 -0.11
N ILE A 227 6.49 0.99 0.62
CA ILE A 227 6.60 2.46 0.74
C ILE A 227 7.85 3.04 0.06
N ASP A 228 8.39 2.35 -0.97
CA ASP A 228 9.49 2.87 -1.79
C ASP A 228 9.06 4.16 -2.53
N PRO A 229 9.88 5.24 -2.49
CA PRO A 229 9.53 6.55 -3.03
C PRO A 229 9.63 6.68 -4.56
N HIS A 230 10.11 5.64 -5.27
CA HIS A 230 10.44 5.79 -6.68
C HIS A 230 9.23 6.20 -7.54
N PRO A 231 9.34 7.18 -8.46
CA PRO A 231 8.21 7.68 -9.26
C PRO A 231 7.47 6.62 -10.09
N PHE A 232 8.21 5.63 -10.62
CA PHE A 232 7.61 4.52 -11.37
C PHE A 232 6.97 3.43 -10.50
N ARG A 233 7.11 3.49 -9.16
CA ARG A 233 6.55 2.55 -8.19
C ARG A 233 6.84 1.06 -8.47
N LEU A 234 7.94 0.75 -9.16
CA LEU A 234 8.24 -0.63 -9.58
C LEU A 234 8.54 -1.55 -8.37
N VAL A 235 9.44 -1.12 -7.47
CA VAL A 235 9.74 -1.85 -6.21
C VAL A 235 8.46 -2.07 -5.39
N ASN A 236 7.66 -1.01 -5.25
CA ASN A 236 6.38 -1.04 -4.56
C ASN A 236 5.41 -2.06 -5.16
N ASN A 237 5.24 -2.05 -6.49
CA ASN A 237 4.36 -2.97 -7.19
C ASN A 237 4.82 -4.42 -7.05
N VAL A 238 6.14 -4.68 -7.17
CA VAL A 238 6.71 -6.02 -7.01
C VAL A 238 6.52 -6.51 -5.58
N ALA A 239 6.81 -5.68 -4.56
CA ALA A 239 6.58 -6.04 -3.17
C ALA A 239 5.11 -6.31 -2.87
N ARG A 240 4.20 -5.48 -3.42
CA ARG A 240 2.75 -5.67 -3.29
C ARG A 240 2.31 -6.98 -3.96
N SER A 241 2.77 -7.26 -5.18
CA SER A 241 2.46 -8.53 -5.86
C SER A 241 2.96 -9.73 -5.06
N MET A 242 4.16 -9.66 -4.49
CA MET A 242 4.74 -10.70 -3.64
C MET A 242 3.86 -11.00 -2.42
N LEU A 243 3.47 -9.95 -1.69
CA LEU A 243 2.58 -10.06 -0.53
C LEU A 243 1.19 -10.58 -0.91
N GLU A 244 0.67 -10.18 -2.08
CA GLU A 244 -0.61 -10.65 -2.61
C GLU A 244 -0.57 -12.13 -2.98
N GLY A 245 0.54 -12.58 -3.58
CA GLY A 245 0.80 -13.98 -3.88
C GLY A 245 0.88 -14.86 -2.63
N MET A 246 1.65 -14.40 -1.63
CA MET A 246 1.73 -15.06 -0.33
C MET A 246 0.37 -15.18 0.35
N PHE A 247 -0.38 -14.08 0.41
CA PHE A 247 -1.71 -14.07 1.02
C PHE A 247 -2.66 -15.05 0.31
N ALA A 248 -2.75 -14.98 -1.03
CA ALA A 248 -3.60 -15.87 -1.80
C ALA A 248 -3.21 -17.34 -1.61
N GLY A 249 -1.91 -17.65 -1.67
CA GLY A 249 -1.40 -18.99 -1.45
C GLY A 249 -1.72 -19.55 -0.06
N MET A 250 -1.65 -18.73 0.99
CA MET A 250 -2.04 -19.13 2.35
C MET A 250 -3.54 -19.38 2.48
N VAL A 251 -4.38 -18.49 1.94
CA VAL A 251 -5.85 -18.62 2.02
C VAL A 251 -6.37 -19.82 1.21
N GLU A 252 -5.77 -20.10 0.06
CA GLU A 252 -6.12 -21.23 -0.80
C GLU A 252 -5.53 -22.57 -0.30
N GLY A 253 -4.70 -22.54 0.75
CA GLY A 253 -4.01 -23.72 1.29
C GLY A 253 -2.91 -24.26 0.35
N LEU A 254 -2.48 -23.46 -0.63
CA LEU A 254 -1.36 -23.79 -1.53
C LEU A 254 0.00 -23.59 -0.85
N ILE A 255 0.06 -22.68 0.13
CA ILE A 255 1.19 -22.50 1.04
C ILE A 255 0.73 -23.05 2.39
N THR A 256 1.36 -24.13 2.86
CA THR A 256 1.22 -24.51 4.26
C THR A 256 2.12 -23.58 5.06
N TRP A 257 1.56 -22.52 5.61
CA TRP A 257 2.27 -21.71 6.60
C TRP A 257 2.45 -22.56 7.86
N THR A 258 3.64 -23.13 8.03
CA THR A 258 4.05 -23.84 9.26
C THR A 258 4.89 -22.95 10.16
N GLY A 259 5.08 -21.68 9.80
CA GLY A 259 5.86 -20.73 10.57
C GLY A 259 5.14 -20.32 11.85
N ASP A 260 5.93 -19.88 12.83
CA ASP A 260 5.41 -19.15 13.97
C ASP A 260 4.75 -17.83 13.51
N PRO A 261 3.88 -17.21 14.32
CA PRO A 261 3.42 -15.84 14.07
C PRO A 261 4.60 -14.89 13.78
N VAL A 262 4.42 -14.00 12.80
CA VAL A 262 5.49 -13.06 12.40
C VAL A 262 5.65 -11.97 13.47
N ASP A 263 6.86 -11.77 14.00
CA ASP A 263 7.14 -10.66 14.93
C ASP A 263 7.24 -9.32 14.19
N TRP A 264 6.10 -8.68 13.96
CA TRP A 264 5.99 -7.39 13.26
C TRP A 264 6.63 -6.18 13.97
N SER A 265 7.17 -6.33 15.19
CA SER A 265 7.71 -5.21 15.96
C SER A 265 8.85 -4.47 15.22
N GLY A 266 9.65 -5.21 14.43
CA GLY A 266 10.70 -4.67 13.58
C GLY A 266 10.21 -3.81 12.40
N ALA A 267 8.94 -3.93 12.02
CA ALA A 267 8.30 -3.17 10.94
C ALA A 267 7.40 -2.02 11.43
N ARG A 268 7.51 -1.60 12.69
CA ARG A 268 6.67 -0.51 13.24
C ARG A 268 6.65 0.75 12.36
N SER A 269 7.81 1.25 11.94
CA SER A 269 7.89 2.48 11.15
C SER A 269 7.19 2.38 9.79
N PRO A 270 7.48 1.37 8.93
CA PRO A 270 6.78 1.24 7.66
C PRO A 270 5.28 0.96 7.83
N LEU A 271 4.88 0.18 8.83
CA LEU A 271 3.46 -0.03 9.14
C LEU A 271 2.77 1.28 9.55
N ALA A 272 3.37 2.08 10.44
CA ALA A 272 2.83 3.39 10.81
C ALA A 272 2.75 4.36 9.62
N ALA A 273 3.65 4.26 8.63
CA ALA A 273 3.56 5.02 7.40
C ALA A 273 2.36 4.60 6.54
N ILE A 274 2.11 3.29 6.41
CA ILE A 274 0.97 2.72 5.69
C ILE A 274 -0.36 3.08 6.37
N PHE A 275 -0.47 2.91 7.69
CA PHE A 275 -1.64 3.34 8.47
C PHE A 275 -1.86 4.85 8.45
N GLY A 276 -0.77 5.62 8.33
CA GLY A 276 -0.83 7.06 8.06
C GLY A 276 -1.42 7.40 6.69
N GLY A 277 -1.38 6.47 5.73
CA GLY A 277 -1.92 6.56 4.38
C GLY A 277 -0.87 6.69 3.28
N THR A 278 0.36 6.23 3.53
CA THR A 278 1.37 6.06 2.49
C THR A 278 1.03 4.82 1.66
N ASN A 279 0.96 4.97 0.33
CA ASN A 279 0.60 3.92 -0.60
C ASN A 279 -0.80 3.32 -0.34
N LEU A 280 -1.83 4.14 -0.50
CA LEU A 280 -3.23 3.76 -0.27
C LEU A 280 -3.66 2.50 -1.05
N SER A 281 -3.05 2.20 -2.20
CA SER A 281 -3.34 0.98 -2.98
C SER A 281 -2.92 -0.32 -2.29
N ALA A 282 -2.01 -0.27 -1.31
CA ALA A 282 -1.57 -1.45 -0.58
C ALA A 282 -2.30 -1.67 0.74
N PHE A 283 -3.05 -0.68 1.25
CA PHE A 283 -3.58 -0.68 2.61
C PHE A 283 -4.37 -1.95 2.95
N ASN A 284 -5.38 -2.31 2.13
CA ASN A 284 -6.19 -3.51 2.35
C ASN A 284 -5.40 -4.82 2.30
N LEU A 285 -4.40 -4.91 1.43
CA LEU A 285 -3.54 -6.08 1.37
C LEU A 285 -2.72 -6.20 2.66
N ILE A 286 -2.16 -5.10 3.15
CA ILE A 286 -1.39 -5.10 4.39
C ILE A 286 -2.26 -5.54 5.58
N LEU A 287 -3.50 -5.06 5.69
CA LEU A 287 -4.41 -5.53 6.74
C LEU A 287 -4.64 -7.05 6.67
N GLN A 288 -4.83 -7.59 5.47
CA GLN A 288 -5.01 -9.04 5.26
C GLN A 288 -3.75 -9.83 5.61
N VAL A 289 -2.58 -9.36 5.19
CA VAL A 289 -1.28 -9.98 5.52
C VAL A 289 -1.08 -10.01 7.03
N LEU A 290 -1.28 -8.88 7.72
CA LEU A 290 -1.11 -8.82 9.17
C LEU A 290 -2.02 -9.81 9.90
N VAL A 291 -3.28 -9.96 9.47
CA VAL A 291 -4.21 -10.93 10.05
C VAL A 291 -3.77 -12.37 9.79
N VAL A 292 -3.42 -12.72 8.54
CA VAL A 292 -3.09 -14.12 8.20
C VAL A 292 -1.76 -14.56 8.82
N THR A 293 -0.85 -13.62 9.08
CA THR A 293 0.43 -13.85 9.78
C THR A 293 0.33 -13.70 11.31
N ASP A 294 -0.90 -13.63 11.84
CA ASP A 294 -1.19 -13.57 13.28
C ASP A 294 -0.48 -12.42 14.04
N ILE A 295 -0.69 -11.17 13.58
CA ILE A 295 -0.13 -9.99 14.24
C ILE A 295 -0.48 -9.93 15.74
N ASP A 296 0.53 -9.65 16.57
CA ASP A 296 0.33 -9.42 18.01
C ASP A 296 -0.72 -8.32 18.27
N PRO A 297 -1.81 -8.61 19.02
CA PRO A 297 -2.88 -7.65 19.25
C PRO A 297 -2.46 -6.39 20.01
N GLU A 298 -1.47 -6.47 20.90
CA GLU A 298 -0.99 -5.29 21.64
C GLU A 298 -0.25 -4.33 20.72
N PHE A 299 0.67 -4.85 19.92
CA PHE A 299 1.39 -4.09 18.89
C PHE A 299 0.43 -3.48 17.87
N ALA A 300 -0.51 -4.26 17.35
CA ALA A 300 -1.50 -3.78 16.40
C ALA A 300 -2.39 -2.67 16.98
N ARG A 301 -2.78 -2.78 18.26
CA ARG A 301 -3.56 -1.74 18.96
C ARG A 301 -2.80 -0.42 19.04
N GLN A 302 -1.48 -0.46 19.24
CA GLN A 302 -0.65 0.76 19.22
C GLN A 302 -0.69 1.42 17.83
N LEU A 303 -0.52 0.65 16.75
CA LEU A 303 -0.58 1.16 15.38
C LEU A 303 -1.94 1.82 15.07
N VAL A 304 -3.06 1.18 15.46
CA VAL A 304 -4.40 1.72 15.21
C VAL A 304 -4.62 3.03 15.97
N ARG A 305 -4.19 3.11 17.24
CA ARG A 305 -4.35 4.33 18.04
C ARG A 305 -3.55 5.52 17.49
N GLU A 306 -2.40 5.27 16.88
CA GLU A 306 -1.57 6.32 16.28
C GLU A 306 -2.21 6.94 15.02
N SER A 307 -3.00 6.20 14.26
CA SER A 307 -3.60 6.68 13.00
C SER A 307 -4.91 5.93 12.67
N PRO A 308 -6.00 6.18 13.42
CA PRO A 308 -7.23 5.41 13.29
C PRO A 308 -8.07 5.76 12.06
N ASP A 309 -7.95 6.99 11.55
CA ASP A 309 -8.88 7.55 10.58
C ASP A 309 -9.01 6.72 9.30
N LEU A 310 -7.88 6.26 8.76
CA LEU A 310 -7.88 5.52 7.49
C LEU A 310 -8.53 4.15 7.68
N LEU A 311 -8.18 3.44 8.76
CA LEU A 311 -8.77 2.15 9.09
C LEU A 311 -10.28 2.28 9.30
N LEU A 312 -10.73 3.30 10.05
CA LEU A 312 -12.16 3.55 10.28
C LEU A 312 -12.89 3.93 8.99
N ALA A 313 -12.25 4.68 8.09
CA ALA A 313 -12.83 5.02 6.79
C ALA A 313 -13.04 3.77 5.92
N TYR A 314 -12.09 2.84 5.90
CA TYR A 314 -12.25 1.54 5.22
C TYR A 314 -13.30 0.66 5.91
N ALA A 315 -13.32 0.61 7.24
CA ALA A 315 -14.34 -0.13 8.01
C ALA A 315 -15.76 0.40 7.77
N GLY A 316 -15.90 1.68 7.43
CA GLY A 316 -17.15 2.32 7.04
C GLY A 316 -17.47 2.29 5.55
N ALA A 317 -16.64 1.65 4.72
CA ALA A 317 -16.88 1.60 3.27
C ALA A 317 -18.17 0.85 2.94
N GLU A 318 -18.90 1.27 1.91
CA GLU A 318 -20.08 0.58 1.39
C GLU A 318 -19.68 -0.67 0.60
N HIS A 319 -18.61 -0.59 -0.20
CA HIS A 319 -18.08 -1.72 -0.95
C HIS A 319 -17.51 -2.80 -0.01
N GLU A 320 -18.17 -3.96 0.01
CA GLU A 320 -17.86 -5.05 0.92
C GLU A 320 -16.41 -5.57 0.81
N PRO A 321 -15.84 -5.83 -0.38
CA PRO A 321 -14.42 -6.20 -0.51
C PRO A 321 -13.44 -5.14 -0.01
N THR A 322 -13.86 -3.87 0.07
CA THR A 322 -13.07 -2.81 0.69
C THR A 322 -13.19 -2.84 2.21
N ARG A 323 -14.41 -3.06 2.71
CA ARG A 323 -14.77 -3.04 4.14
C ARG A 323 -14.26 -4.24 4.92
N ILE A 324 -14.40 -5.45 4.38
CA ILE A 324 -14.11 -6.70 5.08
C ILE A 324 -12.68 -6.76 5.64
N PRO A 325 -11.61 -6.42 4.88
CA PRO A 325 -10.24 -6.43 5.39
C PRO A 325 -10.06 -5.59 6.66
N ALA A 326 -10.65 -4.39 6.70
CA ALA A 326 -10.58 -3.50 7.85
C ALA A 326 -11.33 -4.06 9.07
N LEU A 327 -12.52 -4.62 8.86
CA LEU A 327 -13.28 -5.25 9.95
C LEU A 327 -12.58 -6.50 10.49
N ASN A 328 -12.04 -7.36 9.62
CA ASN A 328 -11.32 -8.56 10.04
C ASN A 328 -10.08 -8.21 10.86
N PHE A 329 -9.33 -7.20 10.42
CA PHE A 329 -8.20 -6.68 11.19
C PHE A 329 -8.64 -6.13 12.55
N LEU A 330 -9.67 -5.28 12.58
CA LEU A 330 -10.20 -4.73 13.84
C LEU A 330 -10.64 -5.83 14.82
N LYS A 331 -11.31 -6.88 14.34
CA LYS A 331 -11.71 -8.05 15.14
C LYS A 331 -10.51 -8.84 15.67
N ALA A 332 -9.49 -9.07 14.83
CA ALA A 332 -8.27 -9.76 15.24
C ALA A 332 -7.54 -9.02 16.38
N VAL A 333 -7.51 -7.68 16.32
CA VAL A 333 -6.81 -6.85 17.32
C VAL A 333 -7.63 -6.64 18.60
N SER A 334 -8.96 -6.57 18.50
CA SER A 334 -9.83 -6.33 19.64
C SER A 334 -10.22 -7.61 20.39
N GLY A 335 -10.35 -8.74 19.68
CA GLY A 335 -11.03 -9.93 20.18
C GLY A 335 -12.56 -9.76 20.28
N GLU A 336 -13.11 -8.63 19.82
CA GLU A 336 -14.52 -8.27 19.85
C GLU A 336 -15.05 -8.03 18.42
N ASP A 337 -16.35 -8.22 18.20
CA ASP A 337 -17.00 -7.92 16.91
C ASP A 337 -18.12 -6.90 17.09
N PHE A 338 -17.85 -5.64 16.70
CA PHE A 338 -18.85 -4.57 16.67
C PHE A 338 -19.57 -4.46 15.32
N GLY A 339 -19.41 -5.43 14.43
CA GLY A 339 -20.00 -5.43 13.10
C GLY A 339 -19.54 -4.22 12.27
N THR A 340 -20.50 -3.57 11.60
CA THR A 340 -20.26 -2.39 10.75
C THR A 340 -20.42 -1.06 11.51
N ASP A 341 -20.56 -1.09 12.84
CA ASP A 341 -20.71 0.12 13.66
C ASP A 341 -19.35 0.83 13.85
N VAL A 342 -19.05 1.75 12.94
CA VAL A 342 -17.81 2.57 12.96
C VAL A 342 -17.69 3.40 14.24
N ASP A 343 -18.81 3.83 14.84
CA ASP A 343 -18.78 4.64 16.06
C ASP A 343 -18.40 3.78 17.27
N ALA A 344 -18.89 2.54 17.35
CA ALA A 344 -18.46 1.56 18.33
C ALA A 344 -16.97 1.21 18.20
N TRP A 345 -16.49 1.00 16.96
CA TRP A 345 -15.05 0.80 16.70
C TRP A 345 -14.22 2.00 17.13
N ARG A 346 -14.64 3.22 16.80
CA ARG A 346 -13.96 4.45 17.22
C ARG A 346 -13.90 4.56 18.74
N ALA A 347 -15.00 4.25 19.43
CA ALA A 347 -15.04 4.27 20.89
C ALA A 347 -14.10 3.23 21.50
N TRP A 348 -13.99 2.04 20.92
CA TRP A 348 -13.05 1.00 21.37
C TRP A 348 -11.59 1.43 21.20
N ILE A 349 -11.22 2.01 20.05
CA ILE A 349 -9.86 2.51 19.80
C ILE A 349 -9.45 3.56 20.84
N GLY A 350 -10.40 4.41 21.25
CA GLY A 350 -10.17 5.49 22.22
C GLY A 350 -10.09 5.08 23.69
N ARG A 351 -10.36 3.82 24.04
CA ARG A 351 -10.13 3.27 25.39
C ARG A 351 -8.65 2.98 25.59
#